data_AF-A0A843AD25-F1
#
_entry.id   AF-A0A843AD25-F1
#
_cell.length_a   1.000
_cell.length_b   1.000
_cell.length_c   1.000
_cell.angle_alpha   90.00
_cell.angle_beta   90.00
_cell.angle_gamma   90.00
#
_symmetry.space_group_name_H-M   'P 1'
#
loop_
_entity.id
_entity.type
_entity.pdbx_description
1 polymer ?
#
loop_
_entity_poly.entity_id
_entity_poly.type
_entity_poly.pdbx_seq_one_letter_code
_entity_poly.pdbx_strand_id
1 'polypeptide(L)' 'MINEEEAQLIASKYIEEKEAIAGTPRLKEMDNNLVYIVPILINEIIVGEIHINSETGENLGGAGC' A
#
# COMPACT_ATOMS: atom_id res chain seq x y z
N MET A 1 -10.93 -11.05 -2.92
CA MET A 1 -10.94 -9.66 -2.49
C MET A 1 -10.46 -9.62 -1.05
N ILE A 2 -9.34 -8.95 -0.83
CA ILE A 2 -8.77 -8.68 0.48
C ILE A 2 -9.42 -7.45 1.09
N ASN A 3 -9.19 -7.22 2.39
CA ASN A 3 -9.63 -6.01 3.07
C ASN A 3 -8.47 -5.01 3.29
N GLU A 4 -8.77 -3.85 3.87
CA GLU A 4 -7.77 -2.81 4.16
C GLU A 4 -6.66 -3.31 5.08
N GLU A 5 -6.97 -4.05 6.14
CA GLU A 5 -5.96 -4.57 7.08
C GLU A 5 -5.00 -5.55 6.39
N GLU A 6 -5.51 -6.41 5.52
CA GLU A 6 -4.69 -7.31 4.71
C GLU A 6 -3.82 -6.55 3.72
N ALA A 7 -4.35 -5.52 3.06
CA ALA A 7 -3.56 -4.68 2.14
C ALA A 7 -2.42 -3.97 2.88
N GLN A 8 -2.67 -3.44 4.08
CA GLN A 8 -1.65 -2.82 4.92
C GLN A 8 -0.57 -3.82 5.35
N LEU A 9 -0.97 -5.04 5.73
CA LEU A 9 -0.05 -6.10 6.13
C LEU A 9 0.82 -6.57 4.96
N ILE A 10 0.23 -6.69 3.77
CA ILE A 10 0.97 -7.04 2.54
C ILE A 10 1.98 -5.94 2.24
N ALA A 11 1.55 -4.68 2.17
CA ALA A 11 2.44 -3.54 1.89
C ALA A 11 3.59 -3.43 2.90
N SER A 12 3.33 -3.66 4.20
CA SER A 12 4.36 -3.62 5.25
C SER A 12 5.53 -4.59 5.00
N LYS A 13 5.28 -5.72 4.31
CA LYS A 13 6.34 -6.71 4.00
C LYS A 13 7.33 -6.22 2.94
N TYR A 14 6.95 -5.22 2.16
CA TYR A 14 7.78 -4.64 1.10
C TYR A 14 8.52 -3.37 1.54
N ILE A 15 8.32 -2.93 2.78
CA ILE A 15 9.03 -1.77 3.33
C ILE A 15 10.38 -2.27 3.89
N GLU A 16 11.48 -1.86 3.25
CA GLU A 16 12.84 -2.18 3.70
C GLU A 16 13.38 -1.17 4.73
N GLU A 17 12.91 0.08 4.65
CA GLU A 17 13.31 1.16 5.54
C GLU A 17 12.76 0.95 6.96
N LYS A 18 13.65 0.84 7.95
CA LYS A 18 13.27 0.51 9.34
C LYS A 18 12.38 1.55 10.03
N GLU A 19 12.48 2.79 9.61
CA GLU A 19 11.70 3.91 10.16
C GLU A 19 10.38 4.12 9.40
N ALA A 20 10.19 3.40 8.30
CA ALA A 20 9.00 3.48 7.47
C ALA A 20 7.94 2.48 7.94
N ILE A 21 6.69 2.91 7.94
CA ILE A 21 5.52 2.08 8.27
C ILE A 21 4.46 2.20 7.19
N ALA A 22 3.68 1.14 6.99
CA ALA A 22 2.50 1.20 6.16
C ALA A 22 1.38 1.93 6.91
N GLY A 23 0.89 3.02 6.34
CA GLY A 23 -0.27 3.76 6.83
C GLY A 23 -1.60 3.13 6.41
N THR A 24 -2.69 3.86 6.64
CA THR A 24 -4.05 3.39 6.34
C THR A 24 -4.28 3.30 4.84
N PRO A 25 -4.64 2.11 4.31
CA PRO A 25 -4.94 1.94 2.89
C PRO A 25 -6.18 2.71 2.48
N ARG A 26 -6.25 3.06 1.19
CA ARG A 26 -7.45 3.64 0.58
C ARG A 26 -7.77 2.90 -0.71
N LEU A 27 -8.99 2.42 -0.83
CA LEU A 27 -9.46 1.78 -2.05
C LEU A 27 -9.70 2.82 -3.14
N LYS A 28 -9.15 2.60 -4.33
CA LYS A 28 -9.32 3.44 -5.51
C LYS A 28 -9.49 2.59 -6.75
N GLU A 29 -10.35 3.02 -7.65
CA GLU A 29 -10.49 2.40 -8.97
C GLU A 29 -9.44 2.99 -9.94
N MET A 30 -8.64 2.12 -10.56
CA MET A 30 -7.59 2.45 -11.53
C MET A 30 -7.60 1.43 -12.67
N ASP A 31 -7.71 1.88 -13.92
CA ASP A 31 -7.71 1.03 -15.13
C ASP A 31 -8.65 -0.20 -15.00
N ASN A 32 -9.89 0.04 -14.54
CA ASN A 32 -10.92 -0.97 -14.27
C ASN A 32 -10.56 -2.00 -13.16
N ASN A 33 -9.50 -1.78 -12.39
CA ASN A 33 -9.14 -2.58 -11.22
C ASN A 33 -9.39 -1.79 -9.94
N LEU A 34 -9.86 -2.47 -8.90
CA LEU A 34 -9.90 -1.92 -7.56
C LEU A 34 -8.53 -2.13 -6.90
N VAL A 35 -7.88 -1.04 -6.50
CA VAL A 35 -6.51 -1.02 -5.98
C VAL A 35 -6.51 -0.34 -4.60
N TYR A 36 -5.89 -0.99 -3.63
CA TYR A 36 -5.57 -0.37 -2.35
C TYR A 36 -4.27 0.43 -2.48
N ILE A 37 -4.37 1.73 -2.24
CA ILE A 37 -3.23 2.63 -2.14
C ILE A 37 -2.82 2.70 -0.67
N VAL A 38 -1.65 2.17 -0.36
CA VAL A 38 -1.10 2.13 1.01
C VAL A 38 0.02 3.17 1.13
N PRO A 39 -0.18 4.27 1.87
CA PRO A 39 0.88 5.26 2.05
C PRO A 39 2.00 4.70 2.93
N ILE A 40 3.24 5.02 2.59
CA ILE A 40 4.41 4.75 3.43
C ILE A 40 4.71 6.01 4.24
N LEU A 41 4.76 5.87 5.56
CA LEU A 41 4.98 6.96 6.51
C LEU A 41 6.33 6.82 7.19
N ILE A 42 7.12 7.90 7.23
CA ILE A 42 8.28 8.07 8.11
C ILE A 42 8.01 9.29 8.98
N ASN A 43 8.03 9.14 10.30
CA ASN A 43 7.71 10.23 11.24
C ASN A 43 6.40 10.97 10.89
N GLU A 44 5.34 10.21 10.58
CA GLU A 44 4.02 10.70 10.17
C GLU A 44 3.98 11.44 8.80
N ILE A 45 5.11 11.53 8.10
CA ILE A 45 5.22 12.13 6.77
C ILE A 45 5.09 11.04 5.71
N ILE A 46 4.20 11.25 4.74
CA ILE A 46 4.08 10.36 3.58
C ILE A 46 5.30 10.56 2.69
N VAL A 47 6.11 9.51 2.55
CA VAL A 47 7.31 9.49 1.71
C VAL A 47 7.13 8.66 0.44
N GLY A 48 6.06 7.87 0.37
CA GLY A 48 5.73 7.07 -0.79
C GLY A 48 4.40 6.34 -0.62
N GLU A 49 4.11 5.44 -1.54
CA GLU A 49 2.92 4.59 -1.54
C GLU A 49 3.21 3.25 -2.21
N ILE A 50 2.51 2.20 -1.76
CA ILE A 50 2.48 0.88 -2.37
C ILE A 50 1.05 0.60 -2.84
N HIS A 51 0.91 0.11 -4.06
CA HIS A 51 -0.37 -0.24 -4.68
C HIS A 51 -0.57 -1.74 -4.59
N ILE A 52 -1.67 -2.15 -3.98
CA ILE A 52 -2.04 -3.56 -3.80
C ILE A 52 -3.34 -3.83 -4.57
N ASN A 53 -3.36 -4.84 -5.43
CA ASN A 53 -4.58 -5.27 -6.09
C ASN A 53 -5.59 -5.75 -5.02
N SER A 54 -6.76 -5.13 -4.95
CA SER A 54 -7.76 -5.46 -3.91
C SER A 54 -8.41 -6.83 -4.11
N GLU A 55 -8.39 -7.40 -5.31
CA GLU A 55 -8.97 -8.70 -5.59
C GLU A 55 -8.02 -9.84 -5.22
N THR A 56 -6.75 -9.70 -5.63
CA THR A 56 -5.73 -10.75 -5.54
C THR A 56 -4.72 -10.57 -4.41
N GLY A 57 -4.56 -9.37 -3.87
CA GLY A 57 -3.48 -9.03 -2.92
C GLY A 57 -2.11 -8.90 -3.57
N GLU A 58 -2.04 -8.87 -4.90
CA GLU A 58 -0.79 -8.69 -5.63
C GLU A 58 -0.22 -7.28 -5.43
N ASN A 59 1.10 -7.19 -5.19
CA ASN A 59 1.79 -5.91 -5.20
C ASN A 59 1.95 -5.43 -6.65
N LEU A 60 1.26 -4.35 -7.00
CA LEU A 60 1.25 -3.73 -8.32
C LEU A 60 2.41 -2.74 -8.52
N GLY A 61 3.28 -2.60 -7.52
CA GLY A 61 4.33 -1.58 -7.46
C GLY A 61 3.89 -0.40 -6.60
N GLY A 62 4.55 0.74 -6.78
CA GLY A 62 4.29 1.92 -5.99
C GLY A 62 5.05 3.12 -6.50
N ALA A 63 4.70 4.28 -5.96
CA ALA A 63 5.41 5.53 -6.22
C ALA A 63 6.08 5.99 -4.92
N GLY A 64 7.40 6.08 -4.92
CA GLY A 64 8.19 6.50 -3.77
C GLY A 64 9.63 5.99 -3.88
N CYS A 65 10.60 6.85 -3.62
CA CYS A 65 12.03 6.57 -3.67
C CYS A 65 12.64 6.76 -2.27
#